data_AF-A0A8B9FMW7-F1
#
_entry.id   AF-A0A8B9FMW7-F1
#
_cell.length_a   1.000
_cell.length_b   1.000
_cell.length_c   1.000
_cell.angle_alpha   90.00
_cell.angle_beta   90.00
_cell.angle_gamma   90.00
#
_symmetry.space_group_name_H-M   'P 1'
#
loop_
_entity.id
_entity.type
_entity.pdbx_description
1 polymer ?
#
loop_
_entity_poly.entity_id
_entity_poly.type
_entity_poly.pdbx_seq_one_letter_code
_entity_poly.pdbx_strand_id
1 'polypeptide(L)'
;FFIGLLLILILQVTGGILGAVYRSQIETSFSKTLQESVNSLQSTTEESKVFQEKLQKFQTTNQCCGLLNGPSDWGKNIGNSKTCECELKSSSDLCTYYQGRYVYKNPCGDVIINYLKDHLLIIMGIAFGLAVIEILGLGFSMSLYCQIGRK
;
A
#
# COMPACT_ATOMS: atom_id res chain seq x y z
N PHE A 1 13.30 9.01 -27.18
CA PHE A 1 11.85 9.10 -26.88
C PHE A 1 11.13 7.79 -27.19
N PHE A 2 11.04 7.35 -28.45
CA PHE A 2 10.42 6.06 -28.85
C PHE A 2 10.85 4.86 -27.98
N ILE A 3 12.16 4.59 -27.89
CA ILE A 3 12.69 3.45 -27.11
C ILE A 3 12.26 3.52 -25.63
N GLY A 4 12.25 4.72 -25.04
CA GLY A 4 11.82 4.92 -23.65
C GLY A 4 10.35 4.56 -23.44
N LEU A 5 9.46 5.10 -24.28
CA LEU A 5 8.02 4.77 -24.22
C LEU A 5 7.77 3.27 -24.48
N LEU A 6 8.52 2.66 -25.39
CA LEU A 6 8.38 1.24 -25.70
C LEU A 6 8.75 0.38 -24.49
N LEU A 7 9.84 0.71 -23.78
CA LEU A 7 10.23 -0.01 -22.57
C LEU A 7 9.21 0.15 -21.44
N ILE A 8 8.65 1.34 -21.25
CA ILE A 8 7.63 1.56 -20.22
C ILE A 8 6.37 0.75 -20.55
N LEU A 9 5.91 0.76 -21.81
CA LEU A 9 4.76 -0.04 -22.25
C LEU A 9 4.98 -1.54 -22.02
N ILE A 10 6.18 -2.06 -22.33
CA ILE A 10 6.53 -3.48 -22.08
C ILE A 10 6.48 -3.78 -20.58
N LEU A 11 7.05 -2.92 -19.74
CA LEU A 11 7.03 -3.10 -18.28
C LEU A 11 5.61 -3.06 -17.74
N GLN A 12 4.76 -2.16 -18.26
CA GLN A 12 3.38 -2.05 -17.85
C GLN A 12 2.56 -3.29 -18.22
N VAL A 13 2.68 -3.78 -19.45
CA VAL A 13 2.01 -5.00 -19.90
C VAL A 13 2.50 -6.21 -19.12
N THR A 14 3.82 -6.33 -18.92
CA THR A 14 4.42 -7.41 -18.14
C THR A 14 3.93 -7.36 -16.69
N GLY A 15 3.96 -6.19 -16.05
CA GLY A 15 3.45 -5.99 -14.70
C GLY A 15 1.97 -6.30 -14.56
N GLY A 16 1.16 -5.93 -15.54
CA GLY A 16 -0.27 -6.27 -15.60
C GLY A 16 -0.52 -7.78 -15.70
N ILE A 17 0.20 -8.47 -16.59
CA ILE A 17 0.11 -9.92 -16.75
C ILE A 17 0.57 -10.64 -15.48
N LEU A 18 1.74 -10.26 -14.94
CA LEU A 18 2.26 -10.84 -13.70
C LEU A 18 1.31 -10.59 -12.52
N GLY A 19 0.77 -9.37 -12.41
CA GLY A 19 -0.22 -9.03 -11.39
C GLY A 19 -1.49 -9.88 -11.46
N ALA A 20 -1.96 -10.17 -12.67
CA ALA A 20 -3.14 -11.02 -12.89
C ALA A 20 -2.85 -12.51 -12.62
N VAL A 21 -1.74 -13.05 -13.14
CA VAL A 21 -1.37 -14.46 -13.00
C VAL A 21 -0.96 -14.81 -11.57
N TYR A 22 -0.17 -13.95 -10.94
CA TYR A 22 0.41 -14.20 -9.62
C TYR A 22 -0.38 -13.55 -8.48
N ARG A 23 -1.66 -13.22 -8.68
CA ARG A 23 -2.51 -12.57 -7.67
C ARG A 23 -2.45 -13.26 -6.30
N SER A 24 -2.59 -14.58 -6.25
CA SER A 24 -2.55 -15.36 -5.00
C SER A 24 -1.18 -15.29 -4.31
N GLN A 25 -0.10 -15.29 -5.10
CA GLN A 25 1.26 -15.14 -4.57
C GLN A 25 1.49 -13.71 -4.06
N ILE A 26 0.92 -12.68 -4.72
CA ILE A 26 0.98 -11.29 -4.27
C ILE A 26 0.25 -11.15 -2.92
N GLU A 27 -0.94 -11.72 -2.77
CA GLU A 27 -1.68 -11.70 -1.50
C GLU A 27 -0.84 -12.37 -0.38
N THR A 28 -0.24 -13.52 -0.66
CA THR A 28 0.64 -14.22 0.32
C THR A 28 1.90 -13.42 0.64
N SER A 29 2.54 -12.82 -0.37
CA SER A 29 3.76 -12.03 -0.21
C SER A 29 3.47 -10.77 0.59
N PHE A 30 2.32 -10.14 0.33
CA PHE A 30 1.85 -8.99 1.09
C PHE A 30 1.63 -9.33 2.57
N SER A 31 0.99 -10.46 2.88
CA SER A 31 0.85 -10.94 4.27
C SER A 31 2.21 -11.19 4.94
N LYS A 32 3.20 -11.73 4.22
CA LYS A 32 4.57 -11.89 4.74
C LYS A 32 5.25 -10.54 4.99
N THR A 33 5.11 -9.58 4.08
CA THR A 33 5.63 -8.22 4.27
C THR A 33 4.98 -7.53 5.47
N LEU A 34 3.67 -7.73 5.68
CA LEU A 34 3.01 -7.26 6.90
C LEU A 34 3.59 -7.93 8.15
N GLN A 35 3.82 -9.25 8.12
CA GLN A 35 4.42 -9.99 9.22
C GLN A 35 5.83 -9.49 9.56
N GLU A 36 6.66 -9.23 8.55
CA GLU A 36 7.99 -8.63 8.73
C GLU A 36 7.90 -7.22 9.30
N SER A 37 6.92 -6.44 8.86
CA SER A 37 6.66 -5.09 9.38
C SER A 37 6.19 -5.10 10.83
N VAL A 38 5.47 -6.15 11.28
CA VAL A 38 5.14 -6.36 12.70
C VAL A 38 6.41 -6.52 13.53
N ASN A 39 7.44 -7.21 13.03
CA ASN A 39 8.70 -7.33 13.76
C ASN A 39 9.37 -5.96 13.97
N SER A 40 9.22 -5.03 13.03
CA SER A 40 9.67 -3.64 13.18
C SER A 40 8.90 -2.87 14.26
N LEU A 41 7.64 -3.23 14.55
CA LEU A 41 6.88 -2.61 15.65
C LEU A 41 7.40 -3.01 17.02
N GLN A 42 8.00 -4.20 17.12
CA GLN A 42 8.57 -4.71 18.36
C GLN A 42 10.06 -4.39 18.51
N SER A 43 10.72 -4.00 17.42
CA SER A 43 12.11 -3.58 17.40
C SER A 43 12.33 -2.26 18.14
N THR A 44 13.58 -2.04 18.57
CA THR A 44 14.04 -0.84 19.29
C THR A 44 15.07 -0.03 18.50
N THR A 45 15.32 -0.38 17.23
CA THR A 45 16.27 0.33 16.35
C THR A 45 15.74 1.71 15.94
N GLU A 46 16.62 2.66 15.64
CA GLU A 46 16.22 4.02 15.22
C GLU A 46 15.36 4.01 13.93
N GLU A 47 15.69 3.16 12.96
CA GLU A 47 14.87 2.99 11.75
C GLU A 47 13.45 2.51 12.07
N SER A 48 13.32 1.62 13.05
CA SER A 48 12.02 1.10 13.48
C SER A 48 11.16 2.16 14.16
N LYS A 49 11.78 3.13 14.87
CA LYS A 49 11.06 4.26 15.46
C LYS A 49 10.42 5.16 14.40
N VAL A 50 11.14 5.45 13.32
CA VAL A 50 10.58 6.24 12.19
C VAL A 50 9.37 5.53 11.57
N PHE A 51 9.44 4.21 11.43
CA PHE A 51 8.30 3.42 10.96
C PHE A 51 7.14 3.43 11.96
N GLN A 52 7.40 3.24 13.25
CA GLN A 52 6.41 3.27 14.33
C GLN A 52 5.65 4.61 14.36
N GLU A 53 6.35 5.75 14.25
CA GLU A 53 5.72 7.07 14.21
C GLU A 53 4.80 7.25 13.00
N LYS A 54 5.24 6.81 11.81
CA LYS A 54 4.41 6.86 10.59
C LYS A 54 3.19 5.96 10.72
N LEU A 55 3.36 4.75 11.25
CA LEU A 55 2.25 3.83 11.47
C LEU A 55 1.29 4.36 12.53
N GLN A 56 1.78 5.03 13.57
CA GLN A 56 0.92 5.66 14.58
C GLN A 56 0.02 6.72 13.96
N LYS A 57 0.56 7.59 13.10
CA LYS A 57 -0.25 8.56 12.34
C LYS A 57 -1.28 7.87 11.46
N PHE A 58 -0.88 6.82 10.75
CA PHE A 58 -1.79 6.05 9.90
C PHE A 58 -2.95 5.43 10.70
N GLN A 59 -2.64 4.82 11.86
CA GLN A 59 -3.61 4.21 12.76
C GLN A 59 -4.64 5.20 13.29
N THR A 60 -4.21 6.39 13.70
CA THR A 60 -5.13 7.44 14.17
C THR A 60 -6.03 7.96 13.04
N THR A 61 -5.47 8.17 11.84
CA THR A 61 -6.24 8.64 10.68
C THR A 61 -7.27 7.61 10.20
N ASN A 62 -6.91 6.33 10.22
CA ASN A 62 -7.73 5.25 9.67
C ASN A 62 -8.44 4.40 10.73
N GLN A 63 -8.39 4.81 12.00
CA GLN A 63 -9.10 4.19 13.11
C GLN A 63 -8.87 2.67 13.22
N CYS A 64 -7.61 2.26 13.09
CA CYS A 64 -7.16 0.87 13.19
C CYS A 64 -5.95 0.76 14.14
N CYS A 65 -5.61 -0.45 14.58
CA CYS A 65 -4.47 -0.69 15.46
C CYS A 65 -3.70 -1.94 15.07
N GLY A 66 -2.37 -1.89 15.09
CA GLY A 66 -1.50 -2.98 14.64
C GLY A 66 -1.61 -3.21 13.14
N LEU A 67 -0.97 -4.27 12.65
CA LEU A 67 -0.96 -4.63 11.23
C LEU A 67 -1.73 -5.93 10.97
N LEU A 68 -1.49 -6.98 11.74
CA LEU A 68 -2.07 -8.31 11.56
C LEU A 68 -2.95 -8.73 12.74
N ASN A 69 -2.41 -8.64 13.97
CA ASN A 69 -3.06 -9.16 15.18
C ASN A 69 -3.57 -8.04 16.10
N GLY A 70 -3.78 -6.85 15.55
CA GLY A 70 -4.34 -5.75 16.31
C GLY A 70 -3.33 -5.12 17.29
N PRO A 71 -3.77 -4.61 18.45
CA PRO A 71 -2.92 -4.02 19.48
C PRO A 71 -1.78 -4.92 19.98
N SER A 72 -1.91 -6.24 19.83
CA SER A 72 -0.89 -7.20 20.26
C SER A 72 0.41 -7.13 19.44
N ASP A 73 0.34 -6.65 18.19
CA ASP A 73 1.52 -6.54 17.30
C ASP A 73 2.59 -5.60 17.88
N TRP A 74 2.18 -4.60 18.65
CA TRP A 74 3.07 -3.63 19.30
C TRP A 74 3.89 -4.23 20.45
N GLY A 75 3.53 -5.41 20.96
CA GLY A 75 4.26 -6.08 22.03
C GLY A 75 4.47 -5.17 23.25
N LYS A 76 5.74 -5.02 23.68
CA LYS A 76 6.11 -4.16 24.81
C LYS A 76 6.11 -2.66 24.48
N ASN A 77 6.15 -2.30 23.19
CA ASN A 77 6.24 -0.90 22.75
C ASN A 77 4.88 -0.18 22.81
N ILE A 78 3.78 -0.91 23.00
CA ILE A 78 2.42 -0.36 23.10
C ILE A 78 2.25 0.64 24.26
N GLY A 79 3.05 0.52 25.33
CA GLY A 79 2.97 1.36 26.53
C GLY A 79 3.70 2.69 26.44
N ASN A 80 4.63 2.84 25.50
CA ASN A 80 5.51 4.02 25.42
C ASN A 80 4.89 5.21 24.67
N SER A 81 3.71 5.04 24.07
CA SER A 81 3.08 6.07 23.23
C SER A 81 1.56 5.96 23.26
N LYS A 82 0.88 7.07 22.94
CA LYS A 82 -0.57 7.15 22.63
C LYS A 82 -0.92 6.41 21.33
N THR A 83 -0.37 5.23 21.15
CA THR A 83 -0.52 4.43 19.95
C THR A 83 -1.90 3.79 19.94
N CYS A 84 -2.60 3.90 18.81
CA CYS A 84 -3.95 3.37 18.60
C CYS A 84 -5.04 3.88 19.55
N GLU A 85 -4.85 5.01 20.23
CA GLU A 85 -5.83 5.49 21.20
C GLU A 85 -7.20 5.71 20.54
N CYS A 86 -8.23 5.10 21.12
CA CYS A 86 -9.60 5.13 20.61
C CYS A 86 -10.46 5.90 21.60
N GLU A 87 -11.03 7.02 21.17
CA GLU A 87 -11.94 7.79 22.00
C GLU A 87 -13.29 7.06 22.08
N LEU A 88 -13.83 6.85 23.29
CA LEU A 88 -15.14 6.22 23.55
C LEU A 88 -16.33 6.90 22.83
N LYS A 89 -16.14 8.12 22.32
CA LYS A 89 -17.14 8.81 21.48
C LYS A 89 -17.28 8.16 20.10
N SER A 90 -16.27 7.41 19.68
CA SER A 90 -16.29 6.55 18.50
C SER A 90 -17.03 5.28 18.91
N SER A 91 -18.11 4.94 18.21
CA SER A 91 -19.03 3.82 18.53
C SER A 91 -18.36 2.61 19.19
N SER A 92 -19.06 2.01 20.17
CA SER A 92 -18.58 0.86 20.96
C SER A 92 -18.10 -0.35 20.14
N ASP A 93 -18.43 -0.40 18.84
CA ASP A 93 -18.00 -1.45 17.92
C ASP A 93 -16.58 -1.27 17.36
N LEU A 94 -16.01 -0.05 17.45
CA LEU A 94 -14.70 0.31 16.89
C LEU A 94 -13.55 0.18 17.91
N CYS A 95 -13.84 0.39 19.19
CA CYS A 95 -12.85 0.36 20.27
C CYS A 95 -12.88 -0.97 21.02
N THR A 96 -11.75 -1.39 21.55
CA THR A 96 -11.61 -2.50 22.52
C THR A 96 -10.74 -2.08 23.70
N TYR A 97 -10.94 -2.69 24.85
CA TYR A 97 -10.13 -2.43 26.04
C TYR A 97 -8.89 -3.33 26.03
N TYR A 98 -7.70 -2.73 26.03
CA TYR A 98 -6.42 -3.44 26.01
C TYR A 98 -5.40 -2.74 26.91
N GLN A 99 -4.81 -3.48 27.85
CA GLN A 99 -3.78 -2.99 28.79
C GLN A 99 -4.10 -1.63 29.44
N GLY A 100 -5.29 -1.51 30.02
CA GLY A 100 -5.64 -0.31 30.82
C GLY A 100 -6.29 0.83 30.03
N ARG A 101 -6.39 0.74 28.70
CA ARG A 101 -6.90 1.82 27.83
C ARG A 101 -7.76 1.31 26.66
N TYR A 102 -8.53 2.21 26.06
CA TYR A 102 -9.30 1.92 24.85
C TYR A 102 -8.43 2.14 23.61
N VAL A 103 -8.42 1.14 22.72
CA VAL A 103 -7.67 1.15 21.46
C VAL A 103 -8.55 0.66 20.31
N TYR A 104 -8.18 1.00 19.08
CA TYR A 104 -8.91 0.51 17.91
C TYR A 104 -8.84 -1.03 17.83
N LYS A 105 -9.97 -1.66 17.56
CA LYS A 105 -10.10 -3.11 17.49
C LYS A 105 -9.55 -3.70 16.20
N ASN A 106 -9.77 -3.03 15.08
CA ASN A 106 -9.47 -3.57 13.76
C ASN A 106 -7.98 -3.46 13.41
N PRO A 107 -7.36 -4.51 12.84
CA PRO A 107 -5.99 -4.44 12.34
C PRO A 107 -5.89 -3.55 11.11
N CYS A 108 -4.81 -2.78 10.98
CA CYS A 108 -4.62 -1.90 9.82
C CYS A 108 -4.32 -2.66 8.52
N GLY A 109 -3.83 -3.89 8.60
CA GLY A 109 -3.64 -4.74 7.42
C GLY A 109 -4.94 -4.95 6.65
N ASP A 110 -6.04 -5.20 7.37
CA ASP A 110 -7.37 -5.35 6.76
C ASP A 110 -7.83 -4.04 6.09
N VAL A 111 -7.59 -2.90 6.75
CA VAL A 111 -7.90 -1.58 6.17
C VAL A 111 -7.12 -1.36 4.87
N ILE A 112 -5.82 -1.67 4.85
CA ILE A 112 -4.98 -1.52 3.66
C ILE A 112 -5.46 -2.47 2.54
N ILE A 113 -5.75 -3.73 2.86
CA ILE A 113 -6.21 -4.73 1.89
C ILE A 113 -7.55 -4.32 1.30
N ASN A 114 -8.50 -3.89 2.13
CA ASN A 114 -9.81 -3.45 1.68
C ASN A 114 -9.71 -2.19 0.82
N TYR A 115 -8.91 -1.21 1.24
CA TYR A 115 -8.64 -0.02 0.43
C TYR A 115 -8.07 -0.39 -0.95
N LEU A 116 -7.09 -1.31 -1.01
CA LEU A 116 -6.54 -1.77 -2.28
C LEU A 116 -7.58 -2.49 -3.14
N LYS A 117 -8.43 -3.34 -2.56
CA LYS A 117 -9.49 -4.05 -3.28
C LYS A 117 -10.54 -3.10 -3.85
N ASP A 118 -10.96 -2.12 -3.05
CA ASP A 118 -12.00 -1.14 -3.45
C ASP A 118 -11.50 -0.20 -4.54
N HIS A 119 -10.21 0.17 -4.51
CA HIS A 119 -9.62 1.07 -5.50
C HIS A 119 -8.90 0.34 -6.65
N LEU A 120 -8.90 -1.00 -6.66
CA LEU A 120 -8.23 -1.81 -7.69
C LEU A 120 -8.75 -1.48 -9.10
N LEU A 121 -10.06 -1.27 -9.23
CA LEU A 121 -10.69 -0.90 -10.50
C LEU A 121 -10.19 0.46 -11.03
N ILE A 122 -10.03 1.44 -10.12
CA ILE A 122 -9.52 2.77 -10.47
C ILE A 122 -8.05 2.69 -10.89
N ILE A 123 -7.24 1.91 -10.17
CA ILE A 123 -5.82 1.70 -10.49
C ILE A 123 -5.67 1.06 -11.88
N MET A 124 -6.48 0.05 -12.18
CA MET A 124 -6.52 -0.58 -13.51
C MET A 124 -6.92 0.42 -14.60
N GLY A 125 -7.89 1.29 -14.33
CA GLY A 125 -8.30 2.35 -15.25
C GLY A 125 -7.18 3.35 -15.54
N ILE A 126 -6.46 3.80 -14.52
CA ILE A 126 -5.31 4.72 -14.68
C ILE A 126 -4.22 4.06 -15.52
N ALA A 127 -3.88 2.80 -15.21
CA ALA A 127 -2.90 2.05 -15.99
C ALA A 127 -3.33 1.95 -17.46
N PHE A 128 -4.56 1.54 -17.73
CA PHE A 128 -5.06 1.46 -19.11
C PHE A 128 -4.98 2.81 -19.85
N GLY A 129 -5.36 3.91 -19.19
CA GLY A 129 -5.23 5.25 -19.73
C GLY A 129 -3.79 5.63 -20.11
N LEU A 130 -2.82 5.30 -19.26
CA LEU A 130 -1.40 5.51 -19.55
C LEU A 130 -0.94 4.72 -20.78
N ALA A 131 -1.34 3.45 -20.90
CA ALA A 131 -0.97 2.62 -22.06
C ALA A 131 -1.49 3.21 -23.39
N VAL A 132 -2.72 3.76 -23.40
CA VAL A 132 -3.28 4.42 -24.59
C VAL A 132 -2.45 5.64 -24.98
N ILE A 133 -2.09 6.49 -24.00
CA ILE A 133 -1.27 7.69 -24.24
C ILE A 133 0.12 7.31 -24.78
N GLU A 134 0.72 6.24 -24.24
CA GLU A 134 2.03 5.74 -24.70
C GLU A 134 2.00 5.26 -26.14
N ILE A 135 0.96 4.49 -26.52
CA ILE A 135 0.78 4.01 -27.90
C ILE A 135 0.67 5.18 -28.88
N LEU A 136 -0.09 6.22 -28.54
CA LEU A 136 -0.18 7.44 -29.33
C LEU A 136 1.18 8.16 -29.43
N GLY A 137 1.91 8.25 -28.32
CA GLY A 137 3.25 8.83 -28.25
C GLY A 137 4.26 8.08 -29.13
N LEU A 138 4.21 6.75 -29.16
CA LEU A 138 5.02 5.90 -30.03
C LEU A 138 4.69 6.15 -31.51
N GLY A 139 3.41 6.21 -31.86
CA GLY A 139 2.94 6.48 -33.22
C GLY A 139 3.41 7.83 -33.75
N PHE A 140 3.26 8.89 -32.95
CA PHE A 140 3.76 10.23 -33.32
C PHE A 140 5.28 10.28 -33.40
N SER A 141 5.99 9.63 -32.47
CA SER A 141 7.45 9.59 -32.50
C SER A 141 7.99 8.95 -33.78
N MET A 142 7.37 7.86 -34.23
CA MET A 142 7.78 7.19 -35.46
C MET A 142 7.43 8.03 -36.70
N SER A 143 6.24 8.64 -36.71
CA SER A 143 5.81 9.52 -37.80
C SER A 143 6.75 10.71 -37.98
N LEU A 144 7.18 11.34 -36.88
CA LEU A 144 8.14 12.46 -36.91
C LEU A 144 9.53 12.02 -37.35
N TYR A 145 10.01 10.86 -36.87
CA TYR A 145 11.29 10.29 -37.31
C TYR A 145 11.31 10.05 -38.83
N CYS A 146 10.25 9.46 -39.37
CA CYS A 146 10.12 9.23 -40.81
C CYS A 146 10.04 10.53 -41.61
N GLN A 147 9.39 11.59 -41.09
CA GLN A 147 9.31 12.88 -41.79
C GLN A 147 10.65 13.63 -41.80
N ILE A 148 11.41 13.58 -40.71
CA ILE A 148 12.74 14.21 -40.64
C ILE A 148 13.73 13.49 -41.56
N GLY A 149 13.72 12.16 -41.59
CA GLY A 149 14.62 11.39 -42.47
C GLY A 149 14.28 11.46 -43.96
N ARG A 150 13.13 12.04 -44.34
CA ARG A 150 12.71 12.24 -45.73
C ARG A 150 13.07 13.62 -46.30
N LYS A 151 13.70 14.48 -45.50
CA LYS A 151 14.37 15.71 -45.92
C LYS A 151 15.85 15.47 -46.07
#